data_AF-X7F6U7-F1
#
_entry.id   AF-X7F6U7-F1
#
_cell.length_a   1.000
_cell.length_b   1.000
_cell.length_c   1.000
_cell.angle_alpha   90.00
_cell.angle_beta   90.00
_cell.angle_gamma   90.00
#
_symmetry.space_group_name_H-M   'P 1'
#
loop_
_entity.id
_entity.type
_entity.pdbx_description
1 polymer ?
#
loop_
_entity_poly.entity_id
_entity_poly.type
_entity_poly.pdbx_seq_one_letter_code
_entity_poly.pdbx_strand_id
1 'polypeptide(L)'
;MRTTADRIRQAISFEIIGLLIVTPLFAWLFDHGLGETGGVVLIGATAATAWNYLFNLGFDHALQRHRGTAQKTLPLRVLHAVLFETTLLIMLLPVFAWWLDLSLVEAFLMDLSFAAFYMAYAFVFTWVYDTLFPPQGTAPAR
;
A
#
# COMPACT_ATOMS: atom_id res chain seq x y z
N MET A 1 15.95 17.58 -11.95
CA MET A 1 15.77 16.20 -11.45
C MET A 1 15.78 16.23 -9.94
N ARG A 2 14.75 15.72 -9.25
CA ARG A 2 14.70 15.66 -7.77
C ARG A 2 15.93 14.91 -7.26
N THR A 3 16.66 15.51 -6.33
CA THR A 3 17.86 14.89 -5.72
C THR A 3 17.45 13.67 -4.89
N THR A 4 18.36 12.71 -4.72
CA THR A 4 18.12 11.51 -3.90
C THR A 4 17.76 11.86 -2.46
N ALA A 5 18.31 12.97 -1.93
CA ALA A 5 18.01 13.51 -0.61
C ALA A 5 16.56 14.00 -0.48
N ASP A 6 16.01 14.67 -1.50
CA ASP A 6 14.60 15.11 -1.49
C ASP A 6 13.63 13.92 -1.50
N ARG A 7 13.97 12.84 -2.20
CA ARG A 7 13.17 11.62 -2.23
C ARG A 7 13.16 10.91 -0.88
N ILE A 8 14.31 10.83 -0.22
CA ILE A 8 14.42 10.23 1.12
C ILE A 8 13.66 11.07 2.15
N ARG A 9 13.83 12.40 2.15
CA ARG A 9 13.07 13.29 3.05
C ARG A 9 11.56 13.14 2.84
N GLN A 10 11.12 13.08 1.58
CA GLN A 10 9.72 12.90 1.24
C GLN A 10 9.17 11.57 1.77
N ALA A 11 9.88 10.46 1.52
CA ALA A 11 9.48 9.13 1.97
C ALA A 11 9.43 9.03 3.51
N ILE A 12 10.46 9.53 4.19
CA ILE A 12 10.50 9.52 5.66
C ILE A 12 9.39 10.40 6.24
N SER A 13 9.17 11.60 5.69
CA SER A 13 8.10 12.49 6.17
C SER A 13 6.72 11.90 5.92
N PHE A 14 6.52 11.27 4.76
CA PHE A 14 5.29 10.56 4.42
C PHE A 14 4.98 9.46 5.42
N GLU A 15 5.97 8.62 5.72
CA GLU A 15 5.83 7.49 6.62
C GLU A 15 5.56 7.94 8.05
N ILE A 16 6.33 8.90 8.57
CA ILE A 16 6.20 9.39 9.96
C ILE A 16 4.85 10.09 10.16
N ILE A 17 4.47 11.01 9.27
CA ILE A 17 3.19 11.73 9.39
C ILE A 17 2.02 10.77 9.20
N GLY A 18 2.15 9.83 8.26
CA GLY A 18 1.14 8.79 8.02
C GLY A 18 0.92 7.95 9.27
N LEU A 19 2.00 7.42 9.86
CA LEU A 19 1.94 6.64 11.10
C LEU A 19 1.36 7.44 12.28
N LEU A 20 1.73 8.71 12.44
CA LEU A 20 1.22 9.57 13.51
C LEU A 20 -0.28 9.85 13.40
N ILE A 21 -0.85 9.86 12.19
CA ILE A 21 -2.29 10.11 11.98
C ILE A 21 -3.06 8.78 12.00
N VAL A 22 -2.57 7.77 11.28
CA VAL A 22 -3.28 6.50 11.11
C VAL A 22 -3.38 5.73 12.42
N THR A 23 -2.32 5.72 13.24
CA THR A 23 -2.28 4.94 14.48
C THR A 23 -3.34 5.38 15.50
N PRO A 24 -3.46 6.67 15.87
CA PRO A 24 -4.53 7.11 16.78
C PRO A 24 -5.92 7.08 16.13
N LEU A 25 -6.04 7.35 14.83
CA LEU A 25 -7.31 7.30 14.12
C LEU A 25 -7.91 5.89 14.13
N PHE A 26 -7.09 4.88 13.84
CA PHE A 26 -7.54 3.49 13.79
C PHE A 26 -7.70 2.88 15.17
N ALA A 27 -6.84 3.24 16.14
CA ALA A 27 -7.06 2.85 17.53
C ALA A 27 -8.41 3.38 18.05
N TRP A 28 -8.80 4.61 17.66
CA TRP A 28 -10.11 5.15 18.01
C TRP A 28 -11.27 4.51 17.23
N LEU A 29 -11.07 4.24 15.93
CA LEU A 29 -12.12 3.71 15.06
C LEU A 29 -12.45 2.23 15.33
N PHE A 30 -11.45 1.44 15.75
CA PHE A 30 -11.60 0.01 16.00
C PHE A 30 -11.51 -0.38 17.49
N ASP A 31 -11.43 0.60 18.40
CA ASP A 31 -11.35 0.40 19.86
C ASP A 31 -10.21 -0.56 20.31
N HIS A 32 -9.16 -0.68 19.50
CA HIS A 32 -8.00 -1.52 19.78
C HIS A 32 -6.82 -0.71 20.32
N GLY A 33 -6.00 -1.35 21.15
CA GLY A 33 -4.78 -0.74 21.67
C GLY A 33 -3.82 -0.31 20.55
N LEU A 34 -3.18 0.85 20.73
CA LEU A 34 -2.20 1.42 19.78
C LEU A 34 -1.06 0.42 19.44
N GLY A 35 -0.68 -0.43 20.40
CA GLY A 35 0.36 -1.44 20.21
C GLY A 35 -0.06 -2.64 19.36
N GLU A 36 -1.30 -3.10 19.51
CA GLU A 36 -1.84 -4.25 18.76
C GLU A 36 -2.08 -3.89 17.29
N THR A 37 -2.68 -2.71 17.08
CA THR A 37 -2.94 -2.16 15.73
C THR A 37 -1.63 -1.94 14.96
N GLY A 38 -0.60 -1.38 15.61
CA GLY A 38 0.70 -1.14 14.98
C GLY A 38 1.43 -2.43 14.57
N GLY A 39 1.37 -3.48 15.40
CA GLY A 39 1.98 -4.78 15.10
C GLY A 39 1.32 -5.47 13.90
N VAL A 40 -0.01 -5.45 13.85
CA VAL A 40 -0.80 -6.01 12.74
C VAL A 40 -0.49 -5.28 11.42
N VAL A 41 -0.44 -3.94 11.45
CA VAL A 41 -0.08 -3.14 10.27
C VAL A 41 1.33 -3.47 9.77
N LEU A 42 2.31 -3.59 10.66
CA LEU A 42 3.70 -3.88 10.29
C LEU A 42 3.86 -5.29 9.70
N ILE A 43 3.28 -6.30 10.35
CA ILE A 43 3.31 -7.69 9.89
C ILE A 43 2.56 -7.82 8.57
N GLY A 44 1.37 -7.21 8.48
CA GLY A 44 0.55 -7.14 7.27
C GLY A 44 1.29 -6.52 6.10
N ALA A 45 1.91 -5.35 6.28
CA ALA A 45 2.68 -4.67 5.24
C ALA A 45 3.90 -5.49 4.79
N THR A 46 4.60 -6.13 5.73
CA THR A 46 5.75 -6.99 5.43
C THR A 46 5.32 -8.23 4.65
N ALA A 47 4.27 -8.91 5.10
CA ALA A 47 3.70 -10.08 4.43
C ALA A 47 3.16 -9.72 3.04
N ALA A 48 2.48 -8.58 2.90
CA ALA A 48 1.99 -8.09 1.62
C ALA A 48 3.13 -7.78 0.65
N THR A 49 4.20 -7.16 1.12
CA THR A 49 5.40 -6.88 0.30
C THR A 49 6.08 -8.18 -0.14
N ALA A 50 6.22 -9.14 0.77
CA ALA A 50 6.78 -10.45 0.46
C ALA A 50 5.91 -11.21 -0.55
N TRP A 51 4.59 -11.21 -0.36
CA TRP A 51 3.65 -11.84 -1.28
C TRP A 51 3.64 -11.16 -2.65
N ASN A 52 3.72 -9.83 -2.70
CA ASN A 52 3.83 -9.07 -3.95
C ASN A 52 5.06 -9.50 -4.75
N TYR A 53 6.21 -9.65 -4.10
CA TYR A 53 7.41 -10.15 -4.76
C TYR A 53 7.24 -11.59 -5.29
N LEU A 54 6.74 -12.51 -4.44
CA LEU A 54 6.54 -13.91 -4.82
C LEU A 54 5.52 -14.08 -5.94
N PHE A 55 4.41 -13.33 -5.88
CA PHE A 55 3.34 -13.37 -6.86
C PHE A 55 3.81 -12.82 -8.21
N ASN A 56 4.52 -11.69 -8.23
CA ASN A 56 5.13 -11.16 -9.45
C ASN A 56 6.10 -12.17 -10.07
N LEU A 57 6.96 -12.80 -9.26
CA LEU A 57 7.93 -13.78 -9.75
C LEU A 57 7.26 -15.03 -10.33
N GLY A 58 6.24 -15.55 -9.65
CA GLY A 58 5.47 -16.70 -10.10
C GLY A 58 4.68 -16.40 -11.37
N PHE A 59 4.05 -15.23 -11.45
CA PHE A 59 3.30 -14.82 -12.63
C PHE A 59 4.22 -14.57 -13.83
N ASP A 60 5.37 -13.94 -13.64
CA ASP A 60 6.33 -13.71 -14.71
C ASP A 60 6.91 -15.03 -15.23
N HIS A 61 7.20 -16.00 -14.36
CA HIS A 61 7.60 -17.36 -14.77
C HIS A 61 6.48 -18.08 -15.53
N ALA A 62 5.25 -18.01 -15.05
CA ALA A 62 4.10 -18.59 -15.74
C ALA A 62 3.91 -17.97 -17.13
N LEU A 63 4.10 -16.66 -17.24
CA LEU A 63 3.98 -15.94 -18.51
C LEU A 63 5.08 -16.28 -19.51
N GLN A 64 6.33 -16.38 -19.03
CA GLN A 64 7.44 -16.85 -19.86
C GLN A 64 7.22 -18.29 -20.34
N ARG A 65 6.70 -19.17 -19.47
CA ARG A 65 6.43 -20.57 -19.82
C ARG A 65 5.25 -20.73 -20.78
N HIS A 66 4.21 -19.91 -20.66
CA HIS A 66 3.00 -20.02 -21.48
C HIS A 66 3.03 -19.22 -22.79
N ARG A 67 3.71 -18.06 -22.83
CA ARG A 67 3.71 -17.15 -24.01
C ARG A 67 5.09 -16.82 -24.56
N GLY A 68 6.18 -17.25 -23.93
CA GLY A 68 7.54 -16.94 -24.38
C GLY A 68 7.88 -15.44 -24.39
N THR A 69 7.02 -14.60 -23.82
CA THR A 69 7.14 -13.14 -23.86
C THR A 69 6.67 -12.55 -22.53
N ALA A 70 7.39 -11.54 -22.02
CA ALA A 70 7.04 -10.82 -20.79
C ALA A 70 6.08 -9.64 -21.03
N GLN A 71 5.52 -9.49 -22.25
CA GLN A 71 4.64 -8.38 -22.56
C GLN A 71 3.24 -8.60 -21.95
N LYS A 72 2.99 -7.93 -20.81
CA LYS A 72 1.69 -7.90 -20.14
C LYS A 72 0.70 -7.04 -20.92
N THR A 73 -0.18 -7.66 -21.71
CA THR A 73 -1.34 -6.99 -22.31
C THR A 73 -2.29 -6.48 -21.22
N LEU A 74 -3.09 -5.46 -21.51
CA LEU A 74 -4.04 -4.86 -20.55
C LEU A 74 -4.92 -5.89 -19.80
N PRO A 75 -5.54 -6.89 -20.47
CA PRO A 75 -6.35 -7.90 -19.79
C PRO A 75 -5.55 -8.74 -18.80
N LEU A 76 -4.28 -9.01 -19.12
CA LEU A 76 -3.36 -9.75 -18.27
C LEU A 76 -2.99 -8.97 -17.01
N ARG A 77 -2.86 -7.65 -17.12
CA ARG A 77 -2.59 -6.76 -15.97
C ARG A 77 -3.78 -6.71 -15.02
N VAL A 78 -5.01 -6.65 -15.56
CA VAL A 78 -6.23 -6.71 -14.76
C VAL A 78 -6.35 -8.07 -14.06
N LEU A 79 -6.17 -9.16 -14.80
CA LEU A 79 -6.19 -10.51 -14.21
C LEU A 79 -5.13 -10.67 -13.11
N HIS A 80 -3.91 -10.18 -13.36
CA HIS A 80 -2.84 -10.18 -12.37
C HIS A 80 -3.21 -9.40 -11.10
N ALA A 81 -3.72 -8.18 -11.26
CA ALA A 81 -4.12 -7.33 -10.13
C ALA A 81 -5.26 -7.98 -9.32
N VAL A 82 -6.29 -8.50 -10.00
CA VAL A 82 -7.42 -9.16 -9.33
C VAL A 82 -6.99 -10.42 -8.60
N LEU A 83 -6.15 -11.27 -9.22
CA LEU A 83 -5.64 -12.48 -8.56
C LEU A 83 -4.72 -12.14 -7.39
N PHE A 84 -3.86 -11.14 -7.55
CA PHE A 84 -2.98 -10.67 -6.48
C PHE A 84 -3.82 -10.24 -5.28
N GLU A 85 -4.77 -9.33 -5.50
CA GLU A 85 -5.64 -8.79 -4.44
C GLU A 85 -6.45 -9.90 -3.78
N THR A 86 -7.07 -10.79 -4.57
CA THR A 86 -7.91 -11.87 -4.03
C THR A 86 -7.09 -12.84 -3.18
N THR A 87 -5.91 -13.25 -3.64
CA THR A 87 -5.06 -14.17 -2.87
C THR A 87 -4.49 -13.52 -1.62
N LEU A 88 -4.17 -12.22 -1.68
CA LEU A 88 -3.73 -11.44 -0.54
C LEU A 88 -4.84 -11.35 0.53
N LEU A 89 -6.06 -11.02 0.14
CA LEU A 89 -7.22 -10.94 1.04
C LEU A 89 -7.50 -12.30 1.70
N ILE A 90 -7.48 -13.40 0.94
CA ILE A 90 -7.69 -14.75 1.49
C ILE A 90 -6.60 -15.12 2.50
N MET A 91 -5.37 -14.63 2.33
CA MET A 91 -4.26 -14.93 3.24
C MET A 91 -4.23 -14.02 4.47
N LEU A 92 -4.45 -12.71 4.30
CA LEU A 92 -4.29 -11.72 5.37
C LEU A 92 -5.57 -11.51 6.19
N LEU A 93 -6.76 -11.52 5.57
CA LEU A 93 -8.01 -11.27 6.31
C LEU A 93 -8.24 -12.25 7.45
N PRO A 94 -8.02 -13.58 7.31
CA PRO A 94 -8.20 -14.50 8.44
C PRO A 94 -7.18 -14.26 9.55
N VAL A 95 -5.96 -13.83 9.21
CA VAL A 95 -4.92 -13.50 10.20
C VAL A 95 -5.32 -12.26 10.98
N PHE A 96 -5.78 -11.20 10.30
CA PHE A 96 -6.24 -9.98 10.96
C PHE A 96 -7.50 -10.20 11.80
N ALA A 97 -8.47 -10.95 11.25
CA ALA A 97 -9.68 -11.34 11.97
C ALA A 97 -9.34 -12.11 13.25
N TRP A 98 -8.43 -13.08 13.19
CA TRP A 98 -8.01 -13.83 14.36
C TRP A 98 -7.18 -13.01 15.35
N TRP A 99 -6.30 -12.13 14.87
CA TRP A 99 -5.42 -11.34 15.72
C TRP A 99 -6.16 -10.25 16.50
N LEU A 100 -7.08 -9.55 15.82
CA LEU A 100 -7.85 -8.45 16.39
C LEU A 100 -9.21 -8.90 16.95
N ASP A 101 -9.49 -10.20 16.96
CA ASP A 101 -10.79 -10.76 17.36
C ASP A 101 -11.98 -10.12 16.61
N LEU A 102 -11.76 -9.82 15.32
CA LEU A 102 -12.74 -9.23 14.42
C LEU A 102 -13.41 -10.30 13.56
N SER A 103 -14.65 -10.08 13.15
CA SER A 103 -15.26 -10.87 12.08
C SER A 103 -14.53 -10.64 10.75
N LEU A 104 -14.65 -11.58 9.80
CA LEU A 104 -14.06 -11.43 8.46
C LEU A 104 -14.57 -10.17 7.73
N VAL A 105 -15.82 -9.77 7.98
CA VAL A 105 -16.40 -8.56 7.39
C VAL A 105 -15.80 -7.31 8.01
N GLU A 106 -15.61 -7.28 9.33
CA GLU A 106 -14.95 -6.17 10.02
C GLU A 106 -13.49 -6.03 9.61
N ALA A 107 -12.75 -7.16 9.52
CA ALA A 107 -11.37 -7.16 9.02
C ALA A 107 -11.29 -6.66 7.57
N PHE A 108 -12.25 -7.03 6.71
CA PHE A 108 -12.32 -6.54 5.33
C PHE A 108 -12.65 -5.04 5.26
N LEU A 109 -13.61 -4.56 6.06
CA LEU A 109 -13.94 -3.14 6.15
C LEU A 109 -12.77 -2.33 6.70
N MET A 110 -12.01 -2.88 7.65
CA MET A 110 -10.80 -2.28 8.18
C MET A 110 -9.73 -2.15 7.09
N ASP A 111 -9.46 -3.23 6.35
CA ASP A 111 -8.50 -3.23 5.23
C ASP A 111 -8.89 -2.20 4.15
N LEU A 112 -10.17 -2.17 3.77
CA LEU A 112 -10.70 -1.19 2.82
C LEU A 112 -10.58 0.25 3.34
N SER A 113 -10.81 0.47 4.63
CA SER A 113 -10.67 1.78 5.28
C SER A 113 -9.21 2.23 5.30
N PHE A 114 -8.27 1.32 5.59
CA PHE A 114 -6.83 1.58 5.50
C PHE A 114 -6.42 1.96 4.09
N ALA A 115 -6.83 1.18 3.10
CA ALA A 115 -6.50 1.43 1.70
C ALA A 115 -7.05 2.78 1.22
N ALA A 116 -8.32 3.08 1.53
CA ALA A 116 -8.95 4.35 1.18
C ALA A 116 -8.28 5.54 1.87
N PHE A 117 -7.95 5.41 3.16
CA PHE A 117 -7.24 6.44 3.91
C PHE A 117 -5.85 6.71 3.33
N TYR A 118 -5.03 5.68 3.12
CA TYR A 118 -3.70 5.82 2.54
C TYR A 118 -3.73 6.38 1.12
N MET A 119 -4.72 6.02 0.31
CA MET A 119 -4.92 6.59 -1.02
C MET A 119 -5.19 8.10 -0.94
N ALA A 120 -6.13 8.52 -0.08
CA ALA A 120 -6.45 9.93 0.11
C ALA A 120 -5.26 10.70 0.71
N TYR A 121 -4.60 10.12 1.71
CA TYR A 121 -3.42 10.70 2.35
C TYR A 121 -2.25 10.84 1.37
N ALA A 122 -1.94 9.81 0.58
CA ALA A 122 -0.92 9.87 -0.46
C ALA A 122 -1.23 10.96 -1.49
N PHE A 123 -2.49 11.11 -1.89
CA PHE A 123 -2.89 12.17 -2.79
C PHE A 123 -2.66 13.56 -2.18
N VAL A 124 -3.17 13.80 -0.97
CA VAL A 124 -3.05 15.09 -0.27
C VAL A 124 -1.58 15.42 0.03
N PHE A 125 -0.82 14.46 0.55
CA PHE A 125 0.60 14.65 0.84
C PHE A 125 1.39 14.96 -0.43
N THR A 126 1.14 14.22 -1.52
CA THR A 126 1.80 14.49 -2.81
C THR A 126 1.46 15.89 -3.31
N TRP A 127 0.20 16.30 -3.24
CA TRP A 127 -0.24 17.62 -3.64
C TRP A 127 0.39 18.75 -2.80
N VAL A 128 0.38 18.61 -1.48
CA VAL A 128 1.00 19.57 -0.55
C VAL A 128 2.50 19.64 -0.76
N TYR A 129 3.18 18.49 -0.90
CA TYR A 129 4.62 18.44 -1.09
C TYR A 129 5.03 19.07 -2.43
N ASP A 130 4.30 18.82 -3.51
CA ASP A 130 4.57 19.43 -4.81
C ASP A 130 4.24 20.94 -4.84
N THR A 131 3.30 21.39 -3.99
CA THR A 131 3.02 22.83 -3.80
C THR A 131 4.12 23.53 -2.99
N LEU A 132 4.64 22.89 -1.94
CA LEU A 132 5.71 23.44 -1.09
C LEU A 132 7.10 23.32 -1.73
N PHE A 133 7.34 22.26 -2.50
CA PHE A 133 8.58 22.00 -3.22
C PHE A 133 8.27 21.76 -4.71
N PRO A 134 7.93 22.83 -5.45
CA PRO A 134 7.72 22.71 -6.88
C PRO A 134 8.98 22.09 -7.53
N PRO A 135 8.82 21.16 -8.48
CA PRO A 135 9.96 20.64 -9.21
C PRO A 135 10.68 21.81 -9.88
N GLN A 136 11.93 22.08 -9.47
CA GLN A 136 12.76 23.08 -10.12
C GLN A 136 12.98 22.64 -11.57
N GLY A 137 12.30 23.33 -12.50
CA GLY A 137 12.40 23.07 -13.93
C GLY A 137 11.09 23.17 -14.69
N THR A 138 10.37 24.29 -14.59
CA THR A 138 9.85 24.99 -15.78
C THR A 138 9.88 26.48 -15.46
N ALA A 139 10.97 27.16 -15.82
CA ALA A 139 10.86 28.59 -16.04
C ALA A 139 9.76 28.79 -17.10
N PRO A 140 8.73 29.62 -16.87
CA PRO A 140 7.86 30.00 -17.96
C PRO A 140 8.74 30.70 -19.00
N ALA A 141 8.78 30.14 -20.20
CA ALA A 141 9.23 30.91 -21.34
C ALA A 141 8.15 31.96 -21.62
N ARG A 142 8.26 33.12 -20.96
CA ARG A 142 7.92 34.48 -21.44
C ARG A 142 7.75 35.43 -20.26
#